data_AF-A0AAW8QXI8-F1
#
_entry.id   AF-A0AAW8QXI8-F1
#
_cell.length_a   1.000
_cell.length_b   1.000
_cell.length_c   1.000
_cell.angle_alpha   90.00
_cell.angle_beta   90.00
_cell.angle_gamma   90.00
#
_symmetry.space_group_name_H-M   'P 1'
#
loop_
_entity.id
_entity.type
_entity.pdbx_description
1 polymer ?
#
loop_
_entity_poly.entity_id
_entity_poly.type
_entity_poly.pdbx_seq_one_letter_code
_entity_poly.pdbx_strand_id
1 'polypeptide(L)'
;MLTMLVEVIMGVFIANFKASEHPIINIIVRGLLVAVIGFFIALFSSIVEGWDFSIGFALIFSLAIGMLVSVFLFLVEIFFNYLDKK
;
A
#
# COMPACT_ATOMS: atom_id res chain seq x y z
N MET A 1 16.31 -3.90 0.20
CA MET A 1 16.22 -3.40 -1.20
C MET A 1 14.79 -3.05 -1.62
N LEU A 2 13.78 -3.87 -1.29
CA LEU A 2 12.37 -3.59 -1.60
C LEU A 2 11.88 -2.22 -1.06
N THR A 3 12.31 -1.84 0.14
CA THR A 3 11.97 -0.55 0.77
C THR A 3 12.47 0.67 -0.02
N MET A 4 13.69 0.62 -0.56
CA MET A 4 14.23 1.66 -1.44
C MET A 4 13.42 1.81 -2.73
N LEU A 5 12.96 0.70 -3.31
CA LEU A 5 12.12 0.72 -4.51
C LEU A 5 10.76 1.36 -4.22
N VAL A 6 10.14 1.04 -3.08
CA VAL A 6 8.91 1.67 -2.61
C VAL A 6 9.10 3.18 -2.42
N GLU A 7 10.18 3.61 -1.78
CA GLU A 7 10.49 5.03 -1.59
C GLU A 7 10.70 5.77 -2.92
N VAL A 8 11.39 5.17 -3.89
CA VAL A 8 11.59 5.78 -5.21
C VAL A 8 10.25 5.96 -5.93
N ILE A 9 9.37 4.95 -5.91
CA ILE A 9 8.03 5.08 -6.50
C ILE A 9 7.24 6.19 -5.80
N MET A 10 7.22 6.20 -4.47
CA MET A 10 6.55 7.25 -3.70
C MET A 10 7.13 8.64 -4.03
N GLY A 11 8.45 8.77 -4.17
CA GLY A 11 9.11 10.01 -4.56
C GLY A 11 8.68 10.51 -5.95
N VAL A 12 8.52 9.60 -6.92
CA VAL A 12 8.00 9.92 -8.25
C VAL A 12 6.54 10.39 -8.16
N PHE A 13 5.70 9.75 -7.33
CA PHE A 13 4.31 10.19 -7.13
C PHE A 13 4.21 11.54 -6.42
N ILE A 14 5.04 11.78 -5.40
CA ILE A 14 5.10 13.06 -4.68
C ILE A 14 5.52 14.18 -5.64
N ALA A 15 6.53 13.95 -6.47
CA ALA A 15 7.05 14.93 -7.42
C ALA A 15 6.09 15.21 -8.59
N ASN A 16 5.44 14.17 -9.15
CA ASN A 16 4.55 14.33 -10.31
C ASN A 16 3.15 14.82 -9.96
N PHE A 17 2.56 14.35 -8.86
CA PHE A 17 1.18 14.69 -8.50
C PHE A 17 1.06 15.84 -7.50
N LYS A 18 2.18 16.50 -7.16
CA LYS A 18 2.25 17.42 -6.01
C LYS A 18 1.54 16.80 -4.80
N ALA A 19 1.78 15.52 -4.51
CA ALA A 19 0.98 14.78 -3.53
C ALA A 19 1.05 15.36 -2.11
N SER A 20 2.00 16.25 -1.85
CA SER A 20 2.02 17.19 -0.71
C SER A 20 0.71 17.98 -0.55
N GLU A 21 0.12 18.46 -1.66
CA GLU A 21 -1.14 19.21 -1.70
C GLU A 21 -2.38 18.30 -1.62
N HIS A 22 -2.22 16.99 -1.87
CA HIS A 22 -3.29 16.01 -1.93
C HIS A 22 -2.95 14.74 -1.12
N PRO A 23 -3.09 14.78 0.22
CA PRO A 23 -2.77 13.65 1.10
C PRO A 23 -3.48 12.34 0.74
N ILE A 24 -4.67 12.43 0.14
CA ILE A 24 -5.44 11.29 -0.36
C ILE A 24 -4.67 10.49 -1.44
N ILE A 25 -3.94 11.17 -2.34
CA ILE A 25 -3.17 10.50 -3.40
C ILE A 25 -2.03 9.69 -2.79
N ASN A 26 -1.36 10.24 -1.78
CA ASN A 26 -0.30 9.57 -1.04
C ASN A 26 -0.80 8.26 -0.41
N ILE A 27 -1.97 8.29 0.23
CA ILE A 27 -2.58 7.11 0.85
C ILE A 27 -2.94 6.04 -0.18
N ILE A 28 -3.61 6.42 -1.27
CA ILE A 28 -4.06 5.47 -2.32
C ILE A 28 -2.86 4.77 -2.95
N VAL A 29 -1.82 5.52 -3.32
CA VAL A 29 -0.61 4.96 -3.94
C VAL A 29 0.10 4.00 -2.98
N ARG A 30 0.20 4.37 -1.71
CA ARG A 30 0.84 3.52 -0.69
C ARG A 30 0.07 2.22 -0.46
N GLY A 31 -1.26 2.31 -0.39
CA GLY A 31 -2.15 1.15 -0.31
C GLY A 31 -2.03 0.20 -1.49
N LEU A 32 -2.01 0.77 -2.70
CA LEU A 32 -1.83 0.01 -3.94
C LEU A 32 -0.47 -0.71 -3.96
N LEU A 33 0.61 -0.02 -3.55
CA LEU A 33 1.93 -0.63 -3.44
C LEU A 33 1.97 -1.79 -2.46
N VAL A 34 1.33 -1.65 -1.29
CA VAL A 34 1.23 -2.73 -0.30
C VAL A 34 0.46 -3.92 -0.87
N ALA A 35 -0.64 -3.70 -1.60
CA ALA A 35 -1.39 -4.77 -2.25
C ALA A 35 -0.55 -5.51 -3.30
N VAL A 36 0.16 -4.78 -4.16
CA VAL A 36 1.02 -5.36 -5.20
C VAL A 36 2.15 -6.19 -4.57
N ILE A 37 2.82 -5.65 -3.55
CA ILE A 37 3.89 -6.37 -2.85
C ILE A 37 3.34 -7.62 -2.15
N GLY A 38 2.21 -7.51 -1.46
CA GLY A 38 1.55 -8.64 -0.80
C GLY A 38 1.16 -9.74 -1.80
N PHE A 39 0.70 -9.36 -2.99
CA PHE A 39 0.39 -10.29 -4.07
C PHE A 39 1.64 -11.04 -4.55
N PHE A 40 2.74 -10.32 -4.80
CA PHE A 40 4.00 -10.94 -5.21
C PHE A 40 4.55 -11.89 -4.13
N ILE A 41 4.47 -11.50 -2.85
CA ILE A 41 4.89 -12.37 -1.73
C ILE A 41 4.04 -13.66 -1.71
N ALA A 42 2.72 -13.54 -1.82
CA ALA A 42 1.83 -14.69 -1.86
C ALA A 42 2.11 -15.62 -3.06
N LEU A 43 2.40 -15.04 -4.24
CA LEU A 43 2.81 -15.81 -5.42
C LEU A 43 4.13 -16.54 -5.21
N PHE A 44 5.14 -15.85 -4.66
CA PHE A 44 6.44 -16.46 -4.38
C PHE A 44 6.33 -17.58 -3.33
N SER A 45 5.57 -17.37 -2.25
CA SER A 45 5.32 -18.41 -1.24
C SER A 45 4.59 -19.61 -1.84
N SER A 46 3.60 -19.39 -2.72
CA SER A 46 2.93 -20.48 -3.45
C SER A 46 3.90 -21.30 -4.31
N ILE A 47 4.83 -20.64 -5.02
CA ILE A 47 5.82 -21.31 -5.89
C ILE A 47 6.91 -22.04 -5.08
N VAL A 48 7.43 -21.41 -4.02
CA VAL A 48 8.60 -21.90 -3.27
C VAL A 48 8.21 -22.90 -2.18
N GLU A 49 7.13 -22.64 -1.45
CA GLU A 49 6.70 -23.44 -0.30
C GLU A 49 5.61 -24.46 -0.67
N GLY A 50 5.13 -24.46 -1.92
CA GLY A 50 4.09 -25.38 -2.39
C GLY A 50 2.71 -25.12 -1.80
N TRP A 51 2.49 -23.88 -1.35
CA TRP A 51 1.23 -23.43 -0.78
C TRP A 51 0.15 -23.37 -1.88
N ASP A 52 -0.83 -24.29 -1.84
CA ASP A 52 -1.97 -24.37 -2.78
C ASP A 52 -2.96 -23.22 -2.55
N PHE A 53 -2.60 -22.01 -2.99
CA PHE A 53 -3.51 -20.88 -3.07
C PHE A 53 -3.91 -20.64 -4.51
N SER A 54 -5.22 -20.48 -4.74
CA SER A 54 -5.69 -19.98 -6.03
C SER A 54 -5.16 -18.56 -6.24
N ILE A 55 -4.64 -18.28 -7.44
CA ILE A 55 -4.16 -16.95 -7.83
C ILE A 55 -5.26 -15.89 -7.60
N GLY A 56 -6.53 -16.23 -7.85
CA GLY A 56 -7.67 -15.35 -7.60
C GLY A 56 -7.86 -15.04 -6.12
N PHE A 57 -7.65 -16.02 -5.23
CA PHE A 57 -7.72 -15.81 -3.79
C PHE A 57 -6.57 -14.93 -3.31
N ALA A 58 -5.35 -15.18 -3.76
CA ALA A 58 -4.19 -14.36 -3.41
C ALA A 58 -4.36 -12.88 -3.81
N LEU A 59 -4.96 -12.64 -4.97
CA LEU A 59 -5.23 -11.29 -5.49
C LEU A 59 -6.32 -10.56 -4.69
N ILE A 60 -7.43 -11.24 -4.37
CA ILE A 60 -8.50 -10.65 -3.55
C ILE A 60 -7.98 -10.35 -2.15
N PHE A 61 -7.22 -11.28 -1.56
CA PHE A 61 -6.68 -11.13 -0.21
C PHE A 61 -5.66 -10.00 -0.12
N SER A 62 -4.76 -9.88 -1.10
CA SER A 62 -3.78 -8.79 -1.13
C SER A 62 -4.42 -7.42 -1.35
N LEU A 63 -5.45 -7.32 -2.19
CA LEU A 63 -6.24 -6.11 -2.38
C LEU A 63 -7.00 -5.73 -1.11
N ALA A 64 -7.63 -6.70 -0.43
CA ALA A 64 -8.34 -6.46 0.82
C ALA A 64 -7.39 -5.92 1.89
N ILE A 65 -6.20 -6.51 2.05
CA ILE A 65 -5.17 -6.03 2.97
C ILE A 65 -4.70 -4.62 2.58
N GLY A 66 -4.38 -4.38 1.31
CA GLY A 66 -3.94 -3.06 0.86
C GLY A 66 -4.98 -1.96 1.09
N MET A 67 -6.26 -2.29 0.92
CA MET A 67 -7.36 -1.37 1.21
C MET A 67 -7.50 -1.12 2.72
N LEU A 68 -7.39 -2.17 3.54
CA LEU A 68 -7.47 -2.06 5.00
C LEU A 68 -6.33 -1.20 5.55
N VAL A 69 -5.11 -1.40 5.04
CA VAL A 69 -3.94 -0.56 5.36
C VAL A 69 -4.16 0.89 4.93
N SER A 70 -4.75 1.13 3.76
CA SER A 70 -5.10 2.49 3.31
C SER A 70 -6.07 3.19 4.27
N VAL A 71 -7.14 2.49 4.67
CA VAL A 71 -8.14 3.02 5.61
C VAL A 71 -7.52 3.31 6.98
N PHE A 72 -6.65 2.42 7.46
CA PHE A 72 -5.93 2.63 8.71
C PHE A 72 -5.04 3.88 8.65
N LEU A 73 -4.27 4.05 7.57
CA LEU A 73 -3.42 5.24 7.39
C LEU A 73 -4.25 6.52 7.28
N PHE A 74 -5.40 6.47 6.63
CA PHE A 74 -6.32 7.59 6.56
C PHE A 74 -6.87 8.00 7.93
N LEU A 75 -7.22 7.03 8.77
CA LEU A 75 -7.65 7.29 10.15
C LEU A 75 -6.54 7.93 10.98
N VAL A 76 -5.29 7.45 10.83
CA VAL A 76 -4.13 8.05 11.50
C VAL A 76 -3.93 9.49 11.05
N GLU A 77 -4.04 9.77 9.75
CA GLU A 77 -3.89 11.13 9.22
C GLU A 77 -4.97 12.07 9.75
N ILE A 78 -6.25 11.65 9.76
CA ILE A 78 -7.34 12.43 10.37
C ILE A 78 -7.06 12.71 11.84
N PHE A 79 -6.60 11.71 12.59
CA PHE A 79 -6.34 11.84 14.02
C PHE A 79 -5.22 12.85 14.30
N PHE A 80 -4.14 12.81 13.52
CA PHE A 80 -3.04 13.78 13.62
C PHE A 80 -3.46 15.18 13.18
N ASN A 81 -4.21 15.31 12.08
CA ASN A 81 -4.71 16.60 11.59
C ASN A 81 -5.72 17.24 12.57
N TYR A 82 -6.45 16.41 13.33
CA TYR A 82 -7.32 16.88 14.41
C TYR A 82 -6.54 17.34 15.65
N LEU A 83 -5.42 16.67 15.97
CA LEU A 83 -4.51 17.10 17.03
C LEU A 83 -3.78 18.41 16.70
N ASP A 84 -3.37 18.60 15.44
CA ASP A 84 -2.65 19.80 14.99
C ASP A 84 -3.53 21.07 14.97
N LYS A 85 -4.86 20.89 14.88
CA LYS A 85 -5.84 21.99 14.96
C LYS A 85 -6.17 22.47 16.38
N LYS A 86 -5.60 21.86 17.41
CA LYS A 86 -5.92 22.15 18.82
C LYS A 86 -4.74 22.76 19.56
#